data_AF-A0A9D1X350-F1
#
_entry.id   AF-A0A9D1X350-F1
#
_cell.length_a   1.000
_cell.length_b   1.000
_cell.length_c   1.000
_cell.angle_alpha   90.00
_cell.angle_beta   90.00
_cell.angle_gamma   90.00
#
_symmetry.space_group_name_H-M   'P 1'
#
loop_
_entity.id
_entity.type
_entity.pdbx_description
1 polymer ?
#
loop_
_entity_poly.entity_id
_entity_poly.type
_entity_poly.pdbx_seq_one_letter_code
_entity_poly.pdbx_strand_id
1 'polypeptide(L)'
;MFEMFLTIMAALIAALYGISQSVFMNGPHRNYYRIALVVVILIVYILYKIHHNARRRHLRRLHVEPEAYVYYAKYTSILYRAGYLISYFIQNILFDYVYMWRNFNFCKGLDVYDGGVGEYYMKFRHTWYRYMKLTRYRHKVSLRKLQSYAADVKNQMIVDALQTDEEKEMYLNYAAEAKAYFEEHQTMTRAALKSFANYKQIDWYYRKNIRRNYKAIAFIRKYQPMIIEIVRQKEEWAQRDINDFRKKNF
;
A
#
# COMPACT_ATOMS: atom_id res chain seq x y z
N MET A 1 -8.05 -22.03 13.05
CA MET A 1 -8.10 -20.57 12.74
C MET A 1 -8.27 -20.27 11.25
N PHE A 2 -7.73 -21.08 10.33
CA PHE A 2 -8.08 -20.98 8.89
C PHE A 2 -9.58 -21.15 8.64
N GLU A 3 -10.23 -22.07 9.36
CA GLU A 3 -11.69 -22.21 9.38
C GLU A 3 -12.40 -20.93 9.83
N MET A 4 -11.91 -20.25 10.87
CA MET A 4 -12.47 -18.95 11.29
C MET A 4 -12.31 -17.86 10.21
N PHE A 5 -11.23 -17.87 9.45
CA PHE A 5 -11.04 -16.92 8.36
C PHE A 5 -11.97 -17.22 7.19
N LEU A 6 -12.09 -18.49 6.80
CA LEU A 6 -13.04 -18.92 5.77
C LEU A 6 -14.48 -18.64 6.19
N THR A 7 -14.84 -18.84 7.46
CA THR A 7 -16.19 -18.52 7.95
C THR A 7 -16.44 -17.02 7.99
N ILE A 8 -15.47 -16.19 8.36
CA ILE A 8 -15.60 -14.72 8.29
C ILE A 8 -15.78 -14.26 6.83
N MET A 9 -14.99 -14.80 5.90
CA MET A 9 -15.10 -14.46 4.47
C MET A 9 -16.41 -14.96 3.86
N ALA A 10 -16.82 -16.19 4.18
CA ALA A 10 -18.09 -16.75 3.74
C ALA A 10 -19.28 -15.95 4.32
N ALA A 11 -19.20 -15.54 5.59
CA ALA A 11 -20.21 -14.68 6.22
C ALA A 11 -20.26 -13.29 5.58
N LEU A 12 -19.11 -12.70 5.22
CA LEU A 12 -19.06 -11.42 4.50
C LEU A 12 -19.69 -11.52 3.11
N ILE A 13 -19.37 -12.57 2.36
CA ILE A 13 -19.92 -12.82 1.02
C ILE A 13 -21.42 -13.09 1.12
N ALA A 14 -21.85 -13.92 2.08
CA ALA A 14 -23.25 -14.23 2.33
C ALA A 14 -24.03 -12.99 2.79
N ALA A 15 -23.44 -12.11 3.60
CA ALA A 15 -24.04 -10.85 4.01
C ALA A 15 -24.17 -9.87 2.84
N LEU A 16 -23.12 -9.71 2.02
CA LEU A 16 -23.18 -8.88 0.81
C LEU A 16 -24.22 -9.41 -0.18
N TYR A 17 -24.29 -10.72 -0.35
CA TYR A 17 -25.29 -11.39 -1.18
C TYR A 17 -26.70 -11.20 -0.63
N GLY A 18 -26.90 -11.39 0.68
CA GLY A 18 -28.18 -11.22 1.37
C GLY A 18 -28.70 -9.78 1.32
N ILE A 19 -27.82 -8.79 1.53
CA ILE A 19 -28.13 -7.36 1.36
C ILE A 19 -28.49 -7.06 -0.09
N SER A 20 -27.74 -7.63 -1.04
CA SER A 20 -28.03 -7.44 -2.46
C SER A 20 -29.41 -8.00 -2.85
N GLN A 21 -29.75 -9.19 -2.36
CA GLN A 21 -31.05 -9.83 -2.57
C GLN A 21 -32.20 -9.06 -1.91
N SER A 22 -32.04 -8.62 -0.66
CA SER A 22 -33.09 -7.92 0.08
C SER A 22 -33.35 -6.51 -0.47
N VAL A 23 -32.30 -5.75 -0.79
CA VAL A 23 -32.43 -4.36 -1.25
C VAL A 23 -32.73 -4.25 -2.73
N PHE A 24 -32.06 -5.06 -3.58
CA PHE A 24 -32.18 -4.93 -5.04
C PHE A 24 -33.13 -5.95 -5.69
N MET A 25 -33.48 -7.07 -5.05
CA MET A 25 -34.35 -8.09 -5.68
C MET A 25 -35.75 -8.21 -5.08
N ASN A 26 -35.85 -8.28 -3.75
CA ASN A 26 -37.10 -8.65 -3.07
C ASN A 26 -37.71 -7.51 -2.21
N GLY A 27 -37.04 -6.36 -2.10
CA GLY A 27 -37.51 -5.23 -1.30
C GLY A 27 -38.70 -4.48 -1.91
N PRO A 28 -39.52 -3.81 -1.09
CA PRO A 28 -40.73 -3.11 -1.52
C PRO A 28 -40.44 -1.95 -2.50
N HIS A 29 -39.25 -1.37 -2.44
CA HIS A 29 -38.80 -0.29 -3.34
C HIS A 29 -37.69 -0.72 -4.31
N ARG A 30 -37.58 -2.03 -4.60
CA ARG A 30 -36.50 -2.60 -5.45
C ARG A 30 -36.27 -1.86 -6.77
N ASN A 31 -37.33 -1.41 -7.43
CA ASN A 31 -37.24 -0.71 -8.71
C ASN A 31 -36.58 0.67 -8.54
N TYR A 32 -36.91 1.40 -7.47
CA TYR A 32 -36.25 2.66 -7.14
C TYR A 32 -34.76 2.46 -6.82
N TYR A 33 -34.40 1.42 -6.05
CA TYR A 33 -33.00 1.12 -5.77
C TYR A 33 -32.21 0.71 -7.01
N ARG A 34 -32.81 -0.06 -7.94
CA ARG A 34 -32.19 -0.41 -9.23
C ARG A 34 -31.98 0.82 -10.10
N ILE A 35 -32.99 1.68 -10.23
CA ILE A 35 -32.90 2.93 -11.01
C ILE A 35 -31.83 3.83 -10.38
N ALA A 36 -31.83 4.00 -9.06
CA ALA A 36 -30.82 4.76 -8.35
C ALA A 36 -29.40 4.19 -8.58
N LEU A 37 -29.23 2.86 -8.55
CA LEU A 37 -27.95 2.22 -8.84
C LEU A 37 -27.49 2.50 -10.28
N VAL A 38 -28.39 2.38 -11.27
CA VAL A 38 -28.08 2.68 -12.67
C VAL A 38 -27.69 4.15 -12.84
N VAL A 39 -28.42 5.08 -12.20
CA VAL A 39 -28.10 6.51 -12.20
C VAL A 39 -26.73 6.77 -11.55
N VAL A 40 -26.42 6.13 -10.43
CA VAL A 40 -25.11 6.25 -9.77
C VAL A 40 -23.99 5.73 -10.69
N ILE A 41 -24.18 4.57 -11.33
CA ILE A 41 -23.20 4.02 -12.28
C ILE A 41 -22.98 4.99 -13.45
N LEU A 42 -24.06 5.56 -14.00
CA LEU A 42 -23.99 6.56 -15.06
C LEU A 42 -23.24 7.82 -14.63
N ILE A 43 -23.54 8.37 -13.45
CA ILE A 43 -22.85 9.54 -12.89
C ILE A 43 -21.35 9.23 -12.72
N VAL A 44 -21.00 8.09 -12.14
CA VAL A 44 -19.61 7.65 -11.96
C VAL A 44 -18.91 7.53 -13.32
N TYR A 45 -19.57 6.94 -14.32
CA TYR A 45 -19.04 6.80 -15.67
C TYR A 45 -18.81 8.16 -16.36
N ILE A 46 -19.79 9.07 -16.28
CA ILE A 46 -19.68 10.41 -16.88
C ILE A 46 -18.56 11.21 -16.22
N LEU A 47 -18.50 11.23 -14.88
CA LEU A 47 -17.43 11.88 -14.13
C LEU A 47 -16.06 11.29 -14.46
N TYR A 48 -15.97 9.96 -14.58
CA TYR A 48 -14.75 9.28 -15.02
C TYR A 48 -14.32 9.74 -16.41
N LYS A 49 -15.25 9.79 -17.38
CA LYS A 49 -14.98 10.19 -18.76
C LYS A 49 -14.54 11.65 -18.85
N ILE A 50 -15.20 12.56 -18.13
CA ILE A 50 -14.81 13.98 -18.03
C ILE A 50 -13.39 14.11 -17.47
N HIS A 51 -13.12 13.46 -16.34
CA HIS A 51 -11.80 13.51 -15.71
C HIS A 51 -10.71 12.93 -16.61
N HIS A 52 -10.98 11.79 -17.25
CA HIS A 52 -10.06 11.12 -18.16
C HIS A 52 -9.72 12.01 -19.37
N ASN A 53 -10.74 12.60 -19.99
CA ASN A 53 -10.57 13.48 -21.15
C ASN A 53 -9.86 14.79 -20.78
N ALA A 54 -10.16 15.39 -19.62
CA ALA A 54 -9.48 16.59 -19.14
C ALA A 54 -7.99 16.31 -18.92
N ARG A 55 -7.65 15.20 -18.26
CA ARG A 55 -6.25 14.79 -18.05
C ARG A 55 -5.53 14.52 -19.38
N ARG A 56 -6.17 13.80 -20.32
CA ARG A 56 -5.57 13.50 -21.63
C ARG A 56 -5.26 14.77 -22.42
N ARG A 57 -6.20 15.74 -22.42
CA ARG A 57 -5.98 17.05 -23.04
C ARG A 57 -4.82 17.81 -22.39
N HIS A 58 -4.74 17.80 -21.05
CA HIS A 58 -3.66 18.46 -20.32
C HIS A 58 -2.29 17.86 -20.63
N LEU A 59 -2.16 16.53 -20.58
CA LEU A 59 -0.89 15.85 -20.88
C LEU A 59 -0.43 16.06 -22.33
N ARG A 60 -1.38 16.07 -23.28
CA ARG A 60 -1.07 16.41 -24.69
C ARG A 60 -0.54 17.82 -24.85
N ARG A 61 -1.03 18.81 -24.09
CA ARG A 61 -0.50 20.18 -24.10
C ARG A 61 0.93 20.26 -23.55
N LEU A 62 1.28 19.35 -22.64
CA LEU A 62 2.64 19.21 -22.11
C LEU A 62 3.53 18.34 -23.01
N HIS A 63 3.06 17.90 -24.19
CA HIS A 63 3.76 16.96 -25.08
C HIS A 63 4.12 15.61 -24.44
N VAL A 64 3.48 15.26 -23.32
CA VAL A 64 3.70 13.99 -22.63
C VAL A 64 2.76 12.94 -23.20
N GLU A 65 3.29 11.76 -23.52
CA GLU A 65 2.48 10.62 -23.95
C GLU A 65 1.49 10.19 -22.83
N PRO A 66 0.16 10.33 -23.04
CA PRO A 66 -0.80 10.11 -21.97
C PRO A 66 -0.85 8.67 -21.48
N GLU A 67 -0.60 7.70 -22.35
CA GLU A 67 -0.71 6.27 -22.05
C GLU A 67 0.41 5.80 -21.13
N ALA A 68 1.65 6.16 -21.47
CA ALA A 68 2.82 5.95 -20.62
C ALA A 68 2.65 6.66 -19.26
N TYR A 69 2.15 7.90 -19.23
CA TYR A 69 1.93 8.61 -17.97
C TYR A 69 0.87 7.93 -17.07
N VAL A 70 -0.20 7.43 -17.69
CA VAL A 70 -1.28 6.72 -16.99
C VAL A 70 -0.83 5.34 -16.52
N TYR A 71 0.08 4.68 -17.24
CA TYR A 71 0.67 3.42 -16.80
C TYR A 71 1.29 3.56 -15.40
N TYR A 72 2.13 4.58 -15.17
CA TYR A 72 2.70 4.82 -13.84
C TYR A 72 1.67 5.24 -12.79
N ALA A 73 0.52 5.79 -13.20
CA ALA A 73 -0.58 6.04 -12.28
C ALA A 73 -1.20 4.74 -11.74
N LYS A 74 -1.17 3.63 -12.50
CA LYS A 74 -1.71 2.32 -12.09
C LYS A 74 -1.03 1.78 -10.83
N TYR A 75 0.29 1.94 -10.70
CA TYR A 75 1.05 1.53 -9.49
C TYR A 75 0.58 2.22 -8.20
N THR A 76 -0.08 3.37 -8.34
CA THR A 76 -0.62 4.12 -7.21
C THR A 76 -2.13 3.96 -7.03
N SER A 77 -2.80 3.21 -7.92
CA SER A 77 -4.24 3.02 -7.94
C SER A 77 -4.75 2.22 -6.74
N ILE A 78 -6.02 2.44 -6.37
CA ILE A 78 -6.67 1.72 -5.27
C ILE A 78 -6.76 0.23 -5.59
N LEU A 79 -7.11 -0.12 -6.83
CA LEU A 79 -7.20 -1.52 -7.27
C LEU A 79 -5.84 -2.23 -7.19
N TYR A 80 -4.76 -1.57 -7.62
CA TYR A 80 -3.42 -2.15 -7.48
C TYR A 80 -3.03 -2.33 -6.01
N ARG A 81 -3.32 -1.34 -5.15
CA ARG A 81 -3.10 -1.47 -3.70
C ARG A 81 -3.96 -2.58 -3.07
N ALA A 82 -5.19 -2.73 -3.51
CA ALA A 82 -6.11 -3.77 -3.05
C ALA A 82 -5.65 -5.15 -3.52
N GLY A 83 -5.29 -5.31 -4.80
CA GLY A 83 -4.72 -6.53 -5.34
C GLY A 83 -3.41 -6.91 -4.65
N TYR A 84 -2.53 -5.93 -4.41
CA TYR A 84 -1.30 -6.15 -3.66
C TYR A 84 -1.56 -6.49 -2.18
N LEU A 85 -2.62 -5.94 -1.57
CA LEU A 85 -3.06 -6.28 -0.21
C LEU A 85 -3.68 -7.69 -0.16
N ILE A 86 -4.45 -8.09 -1.16
CA ILE A 86 -5.08 -9.41 -1.28
C ILE A 86 -3.99 -10.47 -1.53
N SER A 87 -3.07 -10.23 -2.48
CA SER A 87 -1.89 -11.07 -2.68
C SER A 87 -1.07 -11.18 -1.40
N TYR A 88 -0.85 -10.06 -0.69
CA TYR A 88 -0.20 -10.03 0.62
C TYR A 88 -0.93 -10.89 1.66
N PHE A 89 -2.26 -10.81 1.71
CA PHE A 89 -3.09 -11.52 2.66
C PHE A 89 -3.05 -13.03 2.36
N ILE A 90 -3.25 -13.41 1.10
CA ILE A 90 -3.24 -14.81 0.65
C ILE A 90 -1.84 -15.42 0.80
N GLN A 91 -0.77 -14.73 0.40
CA GLN A 91 0.58 -15.28 0.47
C GLN A 91 1.08 -15.41 1.92
N ASN A 92 0.92 -14.39 2.78
CA ASN A 92 1.54 -14.41 4.10
C ASN A 92 0.64 -14.97 5.21
N ILE A 93 -0.68 -14.94 5.07
CA ILE A 93 -1.56 -15.49 6.11
C ILE A 93 -1.89 -16.94 5.80
N LEU A 94 -2.17 -17.27 4.54
CA LEU A 94 -2.59 -18.61 4.16
C LEU A 94 -1.41 -19.59 4.16
N PHE A 95 -0.34 -19.30 3.42
CA PHE A 95 0.80 -20.22 3.30
C PHE A 95 1.57 -20.34 4.61
N ASP A 96 1.84 -19.24 5.32
CA ASP A 96 2.59 -19.32 6.58
C ASP A 96 1.74 -19.89 7.72
N TYR A 97 0.41 -19.71 7.74
CA TYR A 97 -0.46 -20.45 8.66
C TYR A 97 -0.44 -21.95 8.36
N VAL A 98 -0.53 -22.34 7.09
CA VAL A 98 -0.47 -23.75 6.69
C VAL A 98 0.90 -24.36 7.02
N TYR A 99 1.99 -23.64 6.77
CA TYR A 99 3.35 -24.04 7.12
C TYR A 99 3.54 -24.16 8.64
N MET A 100 3.12 -23.15 9.40
CA MET A 100 3.18 -23.17 10.87
C MET A 100 2.25 -24.23 11.47
N TRP A 101 1.08 -24.50 10.89
CA TRP A 101 0.18 -25.58 11.30
C TRP A 101 0.78 -26.95 11.03
N ARG A 102 1.44 -27.15 9.89
CA ARG A 102 2.14 -28.40 9.58
C ARG A 102 3.27 -28.67 10.57
N ASN A 103 4.03 -27.64 10.94
CA ASN A 103 5.05 -27.72 11.99
C ASN A 103 4.42 -27.93 13.39
N PHE A 104 3.24 -27.35 13.66
CA PHE A 104 2.49 -27.53 14.90
C PHE A 104 2.05 -29.00 15.08
N ASN A 105 1.64 -29.68 14.00
CA ASN A 105 1.33 -31.10 14.04
C ASN A 105 2.58 -31.99 14.21
N PHE A 106 3.76 -31.53 13.76
CA PHE A 106 5.02 -32.23 13.99
C PHE A 106 5.44 -32.18 15.47
N CYS A 107 5.24 -31.04 16.14
CA CYS A 107 5.53 -30.86 17.57
C CYS A 107 4.49 -31.49 18.50
N LYS A 108 3.27 -31.82 18.03
CA LYS A 108 2.30 -32.61 18.82
C LYS A 108 2.79 -34.03 19.12
N GLY A 109 3.73 -34.57 18.34
CA GLY A 109 4.35 -35.88 18.58
C GLY A 109 5.57 -35.83 19.49
N LEU A 110 6.06 -34.64 19.87
CA LEU A 110 7.20 -34.42 20.75
C LEU A 110 6.71 -33.81 22.07
N ASP A 111 6.21 -34.71 22.92
CA ASP A 111 5.85 -34.57 24.33
C ASP A 111 4.84 -33.52 24.79
N VAL A 112 3.71 -34.11 25.18
CA VAL A 112 2.59 -33.63 26.00
C VAL A 112 2.96 -33.58 27.50
N TYR A 113 4.22 -33.73 27.89
CA TYR A 113 4.59 -33.85 29.29
C TYR A 113 5.00 -32.49 29.90
N ASP A 114 4.24 -32.11 30.93
CA ASP A 114 4.46 -31.01 31.88
C ASP A 114 4.17 -29.57 31.42
N GLY A 115 2.89 -29.17 31.48
CA GLY A 115 2.45 -27.78 31.71
C GLY A 115 2.74 -26.71 30.64
N GLY A 116 3.56 -27.02 29.61
CA GLY A 116 4.11 -26.05 28.65
C GLY A 116 3.25 -25.73 27.42
N VAL A 117 2.12 -26.40 27.22
CA VAL A 117 1.25 -26.20 26.04
C VAL A 117 0.74 -24.76 25.96
N GLY A 118 0.36 -24.16 27.10
CA GLY A 118 -0.09 -22.77 27.18
C GLY A 118 1.00 -21.76 26.82
N GLU A 119 2.21 -21.93 27.37
CA GLU A 119 3.36 -21.06 27.09
C GLU A 119 3.80 -21.15 25.63
N TYR A 120 3.79 -22.37 25.06
CA TYR A 120 4.09 -22.61 23.65
C TYR A 120 3.04 -21.96 22.72
N TYR A 121 1.75 -22.08 23.03
CA TYR A 121 0.68 -21.39 22.29
C TYR A 121 0.78 -19.86 22.40
N MET A 122 1.17 -19.32 23.55
CA MET A 122 1.38 -17.88 23.72
C MET A 122 2.58 -17.40 22.88
N LYS A 123 3.71 -18.11 22.92
CA LYS A 123 4.88 -17.84 22.06
C LYS A 123 4.52 -17.92 20.58
N PHE A 124 3.76 -18.93 20.17
CA PHE A 124 3.25 -19.08 18.80
C PHE A 124 2.41 -17.89 18.36
N ARG A 125 1.39 -17.49 19.14
CA ARG A 125 0.55 -16.34 18.83
C ARG A 125 1.36 -15.06 18.76
N HIS A 126 2.30 -14.86 19.69
CA HIS A 126 3.14 -13.68 19.74
C HIS A 126 4.07 -13.57 18.53
N THR A 127 4.70 -14.67 18.11
CA THR A 127 5.51 -14.75 16.89
C THR A 127 4.66 -14.46 15.65
N TRP A 128 3.45 -15.02 15.57
CA TRP A 128 2.50 -14.74 14.50
C TRP A 128 2.12 -13.26 14.43
N TYR A 129 1.76 -12.63 15.55
CA TYR A 129 1.42 -11.21 15.60
C TYR A 129 2.59 -10.31 15.21
N ARG A 130 3.82 -10.64 15.64
CA ARG A 130 5.03 -9.91 15.27
C ARG A 130 5.32 -10.03 13.77
N TYR A 131 5.17 -11.23 13.22
CA TYR A 131 5.29 -11.44 11.78
C TYR A 131 4.24 -10.63 11.01
N MET A 132 2.96 -10.72 11.38
CA MET A 132 1.90 -9.91 10.81
C MET A 132 2.18 -8.40 10.87
N LYS A 133 2.73 -7.92 11.98
CA LYS A 133 3.15 -6.52 12.16
C LYS A 133 4.32 -6.16 11.24
N LEU A 134 5.36 -6.99 11.17
CA LEU A 134 6.52 -6.82 10.28
C LEU A 134 6.09 -6.76 8.82
N THR A 135 5.32 -7.74 8.38
CA THR A 135 4.86 -7.87 7.00
C THR A 135 3.95 -6.68 6.65
N ARG A 136 3.07 -6.24 7.56
CA ARG A 136 2.27 -5.02 7.39
C ARG A 136 3.13 -3.78 7.17
N TYR A 137 4.19 -3.59 7.95
CA TYR A 137 5.08 -2.44 7.77
C TYR A 137 5.88 -2.53 6.47
N ARG A 138 6.44 -3.69 6.15
CA ARG A 138 7.12 -3.95 4.86
C ARG A 138 6.21 -3.60 3.69
N HIS A 139 4.97 -4.09 3.71
CA HIS A 139 3.98 -3.80 2.69
C HIS A 139 3.69 -2.29 2.55
N LYS A 140 3.44 -1.60 3.67
CA LYS A 140 3.23 -0.14 3.68
C LYS A 140 4.42 0.61 3.08
N VAL A 141 5.64 0.21 3.45
CA VAL A 141 6.87 0.83 2.93
C VAL A 141 7.06 0.53 1.44
N SER A 142 6.87 -0.71 0.98
CA SER A 142 6.95 -1.07 -0.44
C SER A 142 5.96 -0.29 -1.29
N LEU A 143 4.72 -0.12 -0.83
CA LEU A 143 3.72 0.71 -1.51
C LEU A 143 4.15 2.19 -1.59
N ARG A 144 4.85 2.72 -0.58
CA ARG A 144 5.39 4.08 -0.62
C ARG A 144 6.59 4.19 -1.55
N LYS A 145 7.48 3.19 -1.60
CA LYS A 145 8.59 3.14 -2.56
C LYS A 145 8.07 3.17 -4.00
N LEU A 146 7.05 2.37 -4.30
CA LEU A 146 6.37 2.38 -5.61
C LEU A 146 5.72 3.74 -5.93
N GLN A 147 5.11 4.40 -4.94
CA GLN A 147 4.53 5.74 -5.12
C GLN A 147 5.58 6.82 -5.39
N SER A 148 6.72 6.74 -4.69
CA SER A 148 7.89 7.60 -4.87
C SER A 148 8.45 7.44 -6.27
N TYR A 149 8.80 6.20 -6.66
CA TYR A 149 9.28 5.86 -8.00
C TYR A 149 8.33 6.34 -9.10
N ALA A 150 7.03 6.02 -9.00
CA ALA A 150 6.06 6.45 -9.99
C ALA A 150 5.94 7.98 -10.09
N ALA A 151 6.09 8.71 -8.97
CA ALA A 151 6.06 10.17 -8.98
C ALA A 151 7.27 10.77 -9.69
N ASP A 152 8.46 10.19 -9.47
CA ASP A 152 9.71 10.63 -10.11
C ASP A 152 9.70 10.37 -11.61
N VAL A 153 9.33 9.16 -12.04
CA VAL A 153 9.25 8.85 -13.48
C VAL A 153 8.27 9.79 -14.18
N LYS A 154 7.10 10.04 -13.59
CA LYS A 154 6.13 10.98 -14.16
C LYS A 154 6.63 12.42 -14.22
N ASN A 155 7.53 12.82 -13.34
CA ASN A 155 8.14 14.14 -13.38
C ASN A 155 9.23 14.22 -14.42
N GLN A 156 10.04 13.16 -14.54
CA GLN A 156 11.03 13.03 -15.61
C GLN A 156 10.35 13.13 -16.97
N MET A 157 9.25 12.38 -17.19
CA MET A 157 8.46 12.47 -18.42
C MET A 157 7.95 13.89 -18.72
N ILE A 158 7.61 14.69 -17.70
CA ILE A 158 7.20 16.08 -17.89
C ILE A 158 8.39 16.93 -18.32
N VAL A 159 9.54 16.78 -17.66
CA VAL A 159 10.77 17.53 -17.97
C VAL A 159 11.28 17.19 -19.37
N ASP A 160 11.30 15.91 -19.72
CA ASP A 160 11.76 15.43 -21.03
C ASP A 160 10.87 15.94 -22.18
N ALA A 161 9.61 16.26 -21.89
CA ALA A 161 8.65 16.76 -22.87
C ALA A 161 8.66 18.30 -23.02
N LEU A 162 9.40 19.02 -22.16
CA LEU A 162 9.57 20.48 -22.29
C LEU A 162 10.44 20.79 -23.52
N GLN A 163 10.05 21.82 -24.27
CA GLN A 163 10.67 22.13 -25.57
C GLN A 163 11.93 22.99 -25.43
N THR A 164 11.97 23.92 -24.47
CA THR A 164 13.09 24.83 -24.26
C THR A 164 13.93 24.41 -23.06
N ASP A 165 15.23 24.67 -23.13
CA ASP A 165 16.14 24.32 -22.03
C ASP A 165 15.95 25.25 -20.82
N GLU A 166 15.55 26.50 -21.04
CA GLU A 166 15.16 27.44 -19.97
C GLU A 166 13.98 26.93 -19.14
N GLU A 167 12.95 26.34 -19.79
CA GLU A 167 11.83 25.73 -19.07
C GLU A 167 12.28 24.50 -18.29
N LYS A 168 13.16 23.67 -18.85
CA LYS A 168 13.71 22.51 -18.13
C LYS A 168 14.49 22.96 -16.90
N GLU A 169 15.37 23.93 -17.03
CA GLU A 169 16.12 24.49 -15.91
C GLU A 169 15.19 25.03 -14.82
N MET A 170 14.13 25.73 -15.19
CA MET A 170 13.13 26.20 -14.22
C MET A 170 12.50 25.04 -13.42
N TYR A 171 12.14 23.93 -14.08
CA TYR A 171 11.57 22.75 -13.42
C TYR A 171 12.59 21.99 -12.56
N LEU A 172 13.84 21.92 -13.00
CA LEU A 172 14.94 21.30 -12.27
C LEU A 172 15.32 22.12 -11.04
N ASN A 173 15.41 23.44 -11.16
CA ASN A 173 15.65 24.36 -10.06
C ASN A 173 14.54 24.25 -9.00
N TYR A 174 13.27 24.19 -9.43
CA TYR A 174 12.14 23.95 -8.52
C TYR A 174 12.25 22.61 -7.78
N ALA A 175 12.71 21.55 -8.46
CA ALA A 175 12.93 20.25 -7.82
C ALA A 175 14.13 20.26 -6.86
N ALA A 176 15.19 21.00 -7.18
CA ALA A 176 16.36 21.20 -6.33
C ALA A 176 16.00 21.97 -5.06
N GLU A 177 15.22 23.05 -5.17
CA GLU A 177 14.71 23.79 -4.01
C GLU A 177 13.84 22.90 -3.12
N ALA A 178 12.96 22.08 -3.72
CA ALA A 178 12.17 21.10 -2.98
C ALA A 178 13.03 20.05 -2.27
N LYS A 179 14.16 19.64 -2.87
CA LYS A 179 15.13 18.71 -2.26
C LYS A 179 15.81 19.35 -1.05
N ALA A 180 16.37 20.55 -1.22
CA ALA A 180 17.04 21.28 -0.15
C ALA A 180 16.10 21.52 1.04
N TYR A 181 14.88 21.99 0.78
CA TYR A 181 13.87 22.17 1.82
C TYR A 181 13.56 20.87 2.57
N PHE A 182 13.42 19.75 1.83
CA PHE A 182 13.12 18.46 2.44
C PHE A 182 14.28 17.91 3.27
N GLU A 183 15.52 18.14 2.87
CA GLU A 183 16.70 17.72 3.63
C GLU A 183 16.76 18.43 4.99
N GLU A 184 16.43 19.72 5.03
CA GLU A 184 16.38 20.52 6.25
C GLU A 184 15.16 20.17 7.13
N HIS A 185 13.95 20.11 6.56
CA HIS A 185 12.70 20.04 7.32
C HIS A 185 12.13 18.62 7.47
N GLN A 186 12.65 17.64 6.73
CA GLN A 186 12.20 16.24 6.67
C GLN A 186 10.71 16.05 6.35
N THR A 187 10.04 17.11 5.87
CA THR A 187 8.61 17.13 5.57
C THR A 187 8.35 17.97 4.32
N MET A 188 7.22 17.72 3.65
CA MET A 188 6.85 18.45 2.44
C MET A 188 5.35 18.76 2.44
N THR A 189 5.02 20.03 2.69
CA THR A 189 3.64 20.53 2.75
C THR A 189 3.26 21.27 1.45
N ARG A 190 1.96 21.55 1.27
CA ARG A 190 1.55 22.42 0.15
C ARG A 190 2.00 23.86 0.35
N ALA A 191 2.11 24.31 1.61
CA ALA A 191 2.51 25.68 1.92
C ALA A 191 3.99 25.88 1.57
N ALA A 192 4.86 24.92 1.93
CA ALA A 192 6.27 24.91 1.53
C ALA A 192 6.43 25.00 0.01
N LEU A 193 5.72 24.15 -0.74
CA LEU A 193 5.79 24.21 -2.21
C LEU A 193 5.37 25.56 -2.81
N LYS A 194 4.50 26.32 -2.14
CA LYS A 194 4.01 27.63 -2.60
C LYS A 194 5.03 28.75 -2.38
N SER A 195 5.93 28.62 -1.40
CA SER A 195 6.95 29.63 -1.13
C SER A 195 8.12 29.58 -2.13
N PHE A 196 8.23 28.48 -2.88
CA PHE A 196 9.31 28.29 -3.85
C PHE A 196 9.20 29.21 -5.06
N ALA A 197 10.36 29.52 -5.64
CA ALA A 197 10.44 30.36 -6.82
C ALA A 197 9.65 29.73 -7.98
N ASN A 198 9.10 30.58 -8.84
CA ASN A 198 8.37 30.14 -10.05
C ASN A 198 7.18 29.20 -9.78
N TYR A 199 6.68 29.13 -8.54
CA TYR A 199 5.59 28.23 -8.17
C TYR A 199 4.45 28.33 -9.18
N LYS A 200 3.96 29.52 -9.52
CA LYS A 200 2.81 29.70 -10.42
C LYS A 200 3.03 29.16 -11.84
N GLN A 201 4.28 29.14 -12.34
CA GLN A 201 4.63 28.74 -13.71
C GLN A 201 4.80 27.22 -13.87
N ILE A 202 5.28 26.53 -12.84
CA ILE A 202 5.51 25.06 -12.88
C ILE A 202 4.20 24.30 -13.09
N ASP A 203 4.12 23.22 -13.85
CA ASP A 203 2.86 22.49 -14.01
C ASP A 203 2.33 21.89 -12.69
N TRP A 204 1.00 21.90 -12.52
CA TRP A 204 0.37 21.36 -11.32
C TRP A 204 0.64 19.87 -11.09
N TYR A 205 0.72 19.05 -12.14
CA TYR A 205 1.08 17.63 -12.01
C TYR A 205 2.49 17.48 -11.47
N TYR A 206 3.42 18.30 -11.93
CA TYR A 206 4.81 18.29 -11.47
C TYR A 206 4.92 18.61 -9.97
N ARG A 207 4.31 19.72 -9.54
CA ARG A 207 4.25 20.12 -8.11
C ARG A 207 3.58 19.04 -7.25
N LYS A 208 2.49 18.45 -7.76
CA LYS A 208 1.74 17.40 -7.06
C LYS A 208 2.56 16.13 -6.90
N ASN A 209 3.33 15.75 -7.90
CA ASN A 209 4.20 14.58 -7.89
C ASN A 209 5.39 14.80 -6.94
N ILE A 210 6.06 15.95 -6.96
CA ILE A 210 7.11 16.33 -5.99
C ILE A 210 6.61 16.13 -4.56
N ARG A 211 5.45 16.70 -4.23
CA ARG A 211 4.84 16.56 -2.90
C ARG A 211 4.59 15.09 -2.54
N ARG A 212 4.11 14.30 -3.50
CA ARG A 212 3.80 12.88 -3.28
C ARG A 212 5.07 12.08 -3.05
N ASN A 213 6.14 12.39 -3.78
CA ASN A 213 7.43 11.74 -3.62
C ASN A 213 7.99 12.00 -2.21
N TYR A 214 8.16 13.27 -1.83
CA TYR A 214 8.73 13.59 -0.51
C TYR A 214 7.87 13.13 0.67
N LYS A 215 6.53 13.10 0.53
CA LYS A 215 5.66 12.44 1.51
C LYS A 215 5.88 10.94 1.61
N ALA A 216 6.17 10.27 0.50
CA ALA A 216 6.50 8.86 0.49
C ALA A 216 7.89 8.61 1.10
N ILE A 217 8.89 9.43 0.77
CA ILE A 217 10.24 9.36 1.34
C ILE A 217 10.21 9.56 2.86
N ALA A 218 9.52 10.59 3.36
CA ALA A 218 9.37 10.81 4.80
C ALA A 218 8.74 9.60 5.51
N PHE A 219 7.72 8.99 4.90
CA PHE A 219 7.11 7.78 5.43
C PHE A 219 8.11 6.62 5.46
N ILE A 220 8.89 6.42 4.40
CA ILE A 220 9.90 5.36 4.33
C ILE A 220 10.97 5.59 5.41
N ARG A 221 11.51 6.80 5.54
CA ARG A 221 12.50 7.16 6.57
C ARG A 221 12.00 6.87 7.99
N LYS A 222 10.70 7.08 8.25
CA LYS A 222 10.09 6.77 9.55
C LYS A 222 9.97 5.27 9.84
N TYR A 223 9.53 4.47 8.87
CA TYR A 223 9.15 3.06 9.11
C TYR A 223 10.23 2.04 8.74
N GLN A 224 11.19 2.39 7.87
CA GLN A 224 12.28 1.50 7.48
C GLN A 224 13.15 1.09 8.69
N PRO A 225 13.56 1.99 9.61
CA PRO A 225 14.34 1.60 10.79
C PRO A 225 13.57 0.66 11.71
N MET A 226 12.26 0.88 11.89
CA MET A 226 11.40 -0.01 12.69
C MET A 226 11.33 -1.42 12.12
N ILE A 227 11.31 -1.56 10.79
CA ILE A 227 11.33 -2.87 10.13
C ILE A 227 12.67 -3.57 10.39
N ILE A 228 13.79 -2.84 10.27
CA ILE A 228 15.13 -3.37 10.52
C ILE A 228 15.24 -3.87 11.97
N GLU A 229 14.78 -3.08 12.93
CA GLU A 229 14.81 -3.45 14.34
C GLU A 229 13.96 -4.68 14.65
N ILE A 230 12.76 -4.79 14.08
CA ILE A 230 11.92 -6.00 14.27
C ILE A 230 12.59 -7.26 13.70
N VAL A 231 13.32 -7.13 12.57
CA VAL A 231 14.06 -8.25 11.98
C VAL A 231 15.23 -8.64 12.86
N ARG A 232 16.02 -7.66 13.32
CA ARG A 232 17.15 -7.87 14.24
C ARG A 232 16.72 -8.60 15.51
N GLN A 233 15.65 -8.13 16.16
CA GLN A 233 15.09 -8.77 17.35
C GLN A 233 14.63 -10.21 17.09
N LYS A 234 14.05 -10.47 15.90
CA LYS A 234 13.64 -11.83 15.51
C LYS A 234 14.84 -12.78 15.41
N GLU A 235 15.94 -12.32 14.81
CA GLU A 235 17.18 -13.10 14.69
C GLU A 235 17.80 -13.38 16.07
N GLU A 236 17.83 -12.38 16.95
CA GLU A 236 18.31 -12.55 18.33
C GLU A 236 17.50 -13.58 19.13
N TRP A 237 16.17 -13.58 19.02
CA TRP A 237 15.34 -14.59 19.69
C TRP A 237 15.53 -15.97 19.11
N ALA A 238 15.60 -16.10 17.78
CA ALA A 238 15.88 -17.39 17.15
C ALA A 238 17.20 -17.97 17.66
N GLN A 239 18.23 -17.13 17.81
CA GLN A 239 19.52 -17.56 18.36
C GLN A 239 19.44 -17.96 19.83
N ARG A 240 18.66 -17.24 20.66
CA ARG A 240 18.42 -17.60 22.06
C ARG A 240 17.67 -18.92 22.19
N ASP A 241 16.61 -19.12 21.40
CA ASP A 241 15.82 -20.35 21.40
C ASP A 241 16.68 -21.56 21.00
N ILE A 242 17.56 -21.41 20.00
CA ILE A 242 18.54 -22.45 19.61
C ILE A 242 19.52 -22.74 20.75
N ASN A 243 20.03 -21.71 21.41
CA ASN A 243 20.98 -21.87 22.52
C ASN A 243 20.32 -22.54 23.74
N ASP A 244 19.08 -22.21 24.05
CA ASP A 244 18.33 -22.82 25.14
C ASP A 244 17.95 -24.27 24.82
N PHE A 245 17.64 -24.58 23.55
CA PHE A 245 17.45 -25.96 23.08
C PHE A 245 18.73 -26.79 23.24
N ARG A 246 19.89 -26.24 22.86
CA ARG A 246 21.20 -26.91 23.02
C ARG A 246 21.58 -27.19 24.47
N LYS A 247 21.07 -26.41 25.43
CA LYS A 247 21.32 -26.60 26.86
C LYS A 247 20.43 -27.64 27.51
N LYS A 248 19.35 -28.07 26.84
CA LYS A 248 18.52 -29.17 27.31
C LYS A 248 19.25 -30.47 26.96
N ASN A 249 19.73 -31.17 27.99
CA ASN A 249 20.20 -32.55 27.83
C ASN A 249 18.97 -33.40 27.53
N PHE A 250 18.92 -33.99 26.34
CA PHE A 250 17.97 -35.02 25.95
C PHE A 250 18.52 -36.39 26.34
#